data_AF-A0A367HM62-F1
#
_entry.id   AF-A0A367HM62-F1
#
_cell.length_a   1.000
_cell.length_b   1.000
_cell.length_c   1.000
_cell.angle_alpha   90.00
_cell.angle_beta   90.00
_cell.angle_gamma   90.00
#
_symmetry.space_group_name_H-M   'P 1'
#
loop_
_entity.id
_entity.type
_entity.pdbx_description
1 polymer ?
#
loop_
_entity_poly.entity_id
_entity_poly.type
_entity_poly.pdbx_seq_one_letter_code
_entity_poly.pdbx_strand_id
1 'polypeptide(L)'
;MAGRLTTRFLRYPARLTAAVALVLAPTAAAAHAAEVTGSAHTEAKTVRIETADVFHECLTPHPSGLISLETCGRGSQSFTLHDVEDGTFEIKTSGGKCLTADEAPDTGVGLGPCGERDGQNFRFDPSFLAPGMQYTIKTTSDRCLTADRTQDLSYVKQASCSPHGARQKFNLPEQDI
;
A
#
# COMPACT_ATOMS: atom_id res chain seq x y z
N MET A 1 64.50 -58.73 -33.77
CA MET A 1 65.03 -57.40 -33.34
C MET A 1 65.64 -56.72 -34.56
N ALA A 2 64.89 -55.78 -35.12
CA ALA A 2 65.16 -54.94 -36.29
C ALA A 2 63.98 -53.96 -36.33
N GLY A 3 64.03 -52.70 -36.72
CA GLY A 3 65.04 -51.79 -37.24
C GLY A 3 64.29 -50.46 -37.44
N ARG A 4 64.97 -49.34 -37.21
CA ARG A 4 64.44 -47.98 -37.36
C ARG A 4 64.12 -47.69 -38.84
N LEU A 5 63.00 -47.02 -39.16
CA LEU A 5 62.88 -46.19 -40.37
C LEU A 5 61.75 -45.16 -40.25
N THR A 6 62.17 -43.90 -40.25
CA THR A 6 61.43 -42.67 -40.53
C THR A 6 60.94 -42.63 -41.97
N THR A 7 59.71 -42.16 -42.21
CA THR A 7 59.33 -41.56 -43.50
C THR A 7 58.31 -40.44 -43.33
N ARG A 8 58.66 -39.27 -43.86
CA ARG A 8 57.80 -38.08 -44.01
C ARG A 8 57.00 -38.13 -45.32
N PHE A 9 56.02 -37.22 -45.38
CA PHE A 9 55.39 -36.60 -46.54
C PHE A 9 54.31 -37.42 -47.26
N LEU A 10 53.11 -36.83 -47.39
CA LEU A 10 52.68 -36.18 -48.63
C LEU A 10 51.43 -35.32 -48.40
N ARG A 11 51.46 -34.11 -48.97
CA ARG A 11 50.31 -33.21 -49.22
C ARG A 11 49.43 -33.81 -50.31
N TYR A 12 48.13 -33.49 -50.33
CA TYR A 12 47.28 -33.08 -51.48
C TYR A 12 45.78 -33.21 -51.11
N PRO A 13 44.83 -32.56 -51.83
CA PRO A 13 43.90 -31.62 -51.21
C PRO A 13 42.42 -32.01 -51.38
N ALA A 14 41.51 -31.31 -50.70
CA ALA A 14 40.13 -31.23 -51.15
C ALA A 14 39.62 -29.80 -50.96
N ARG A 15 39.19 -29.20 -52.07
CA ARG A 15 38.52 -27.90 -52.15
C ARG A 15 37.03 -28.04 -51.80
N LEU A 16 36.44 -26.88 -51.49
CA LEU A 16 35.02 -26.52 -51.45
C LEU A 16 34.27 -27.07 -50.21
N THR A 17 33.48 -26.30 -49.47
CA THR A 17 32.49 -25.31 -49.95
C THR A 17 32.18 -24.31 -48.83
N ALA A 18 31.86 -23.07 -49.22
CA ALA A 18 31.57 -21.95 -48.34
C ALA A 18 30.27 -22.12 -47.53
N ALA A 19 30.27 -21.62 -46.30
CA ALA A 19 29.06 -21.18 -45.61
C ALA A 19 29.37 -19.82 -44.96
N VAL A 20 28.78 -18.76 -45.50
CA VAL A 20 28.77 -17.43 -44.91
C VAL A 20 27.74 -17.47 -43.77
N ALA A 21 28.20 -17.46 -42.53
CA ALA A 21 27.34 -17.25 -41.37
C ALA A 21 27.38 -15.77 -40.99
N LEU A 22 26.29 -15.06 -41.28
CA LEU A 22 26.04 -13.70 -40.82
C LEU A 22 25.67 -13.79 -39.33
N VAL A 23 26.64 -13.59 -38.42
CA VAL A 23 26.34 -13.49 -36.99
C VAL A 23 26.09 -12.02 -36.67
N LEU A 24 24.81 -11.70 -36.46
CA LEU A 24 24.34 -10.44 -35.91
C LEU A 24 25.01 -10.18 -34.57
N ALA A 25 25.66 -9.02 -34.42
CA ALA A 25 26.17 -8.54 -33.16
C ALA A 25 25.02 -8.39 -32.14
N PRO A 26 25.14 -8.89 -30.91
CA PRO A 26 24.24 -8.46 -29.85
C PRO A 26 24.58 -7.01 -29.51
N THR A 27 23.70 -6.10 -29.90
CA THR A 27 23.62 -4.76 -29.31
C THR A 27 23.42 -4.93 -27.81
N ALA A 28 24.46 -4.63 -27.03
CA ALA A 28 24.33 -4.45 -25.59
C ALA A 28 23.36 -3.28 -25.36
N ALA A 29 22.09 -3.60 -25.15
CA ALA A 29 21.12 -2.66 -24.61
C ALA A 29 21.60 -2.31 -23.21
N ALA A 30 22.23 -1.15 -23.05
CA ALA A 30 22.50 -0.56 -21.76
C ALA A 30 21.15 -0.39 -21.06
N ALA A 31 20.87 -1.26 -20.11
CA ALA A 31 19.74 -1.12 -19.20
C ALA A 31 19.93 0.20 -18.45
N HIS A 32 19.18 1.23 -18.85
CA HIS A 32 18.99 2.41 -18.02
C HIS A 32 18.04 2.00 -16.91
N ALA A 33 18.60 1.41 -15.84
CA ALA A 33 17.96 1.46 -14.54
C ALA A 33 18.09 2.91 -14.06
N ALA A 34 17.17 3.76 -14.52
CA ALA A 34 16.93 5.04 -13.88
C ALA A 34 16.33 4.70 -12.51
N GLU A 35 17.12 4.85 -11.46
CA GLU A 35 16.59 5.00 -10.11
C GLU A 35 15.63 6.19 -10.15
N VAL A 36 14.34 5.90 -10.03
CA VAL A 36 13.34 6.90 -9.69
C VAL A 36 13.53 7.17 -8.20
N THR A 37 14.51 7.99 -7.84
CA THR A 37 14.49 8.74 -6.58
C THR A 37 13.53 9.90 -6.77
N GLY A 38 12.25 9.56 -6.82
CA GLY A 38 11.16 10.50 -6.67
C GLY A 38 10.48 10.18 -5.36
N SER A 39 10.97 10.73 -4.24
CA SER A 39 10.12 10.97 -3.08
C SER A 39 9.08 12.00 -3.49
N ALA A 40 8.07 11.54 -4.22
CA ALA A 40 6.85 12.28 -4.43
C ALA A 40 6.12 12.24 -3.08
N HIS A 41 6.43 13.19 -2.19
CA HIS A 41 5.51 13.49 -1.10
C HIS A 41 4.21 13.96 -1.75
N THR A 42 3.27 13.03 -1.88
CA THR A 42 1.95 13.27 -2.43
C THR A 42 1.28 14.36 -1.58
N GLU A 43 0.66 15.33 -2.25
CA GLU A 43 -0.04 16.45 -1.65
C GLU A 43 -1.01 15.97 -0.56
N ALA A 44 -0.92 16.57 0.63
CA ALA A 44 -1.73 16.17 1.76
C ALA A 44 -3.22 16.43 1.47
N LYS A 45 -4.04 15.38 1.50
CA LYS A 45 -5.45 15.45 1.12
C LYS A 45 -6.33 15.52 2.36
N THR A 46 -7.27 16.46 2.40
CA THR A 46 -8.25 16.53 3.50
C THR A 46 -9.54 15.81 3.14
N VAL A 47 -9.95 14.89 4.00
CA VAL A 47 -11.11 14.02 3.80
C VAL A 47 -11.98 13.99 5.06
N ARG A 48 -13.20 13.53 4.87
CA ARG A 48 -13.99 12.93 5.95
C ARG A 48 -13.94 11.41 5.78
N ILE A 49 -13.86 10.67 6.87
CA ILE A 49 -13.91 9.20 6.82
C ILE A 49 -15.30 8.78 7.31
N GLU A 50 -16.12 8.28 6.37
CA GLU A 50 -17.52 7.91 6.59
C GLU A 50 -17.67 6.39 6.46
N THR A 51 -18.44 5.74 7.34
CA THR A 51 -18.81 4.33 7.19
C THR A 51 -19.68 4.15 5.96
N ALA A 52 -19.34 3.20 5.09
CA ALA A 52 -20.10 2.93 3.87
C ALA A 52 -21.27 1.95 4.08
N ASP A 53 -21.54 1.57 5.34
CA ASP A 53 -22.72 0.80 5.71
C ASP A 53 -23.95 1.69 5.88
N VAL A 54 -25.08 1.08 6.22
CA VAL A 54 -26.41 1.72 6.29
C VAL A 54 -26.49 2.92 7.26
N PHE A 55 -25.50 3.10 8.15
CA PHE A 55 -25.53 4.15 9.15
C PHE A 55 -24.92 5.46 8.68
N HIS A 56 -24.02 5.45 7.68
CA HIS A 56 -23.39 6.66 7.14
C HIS A 56 -22.83 7.61 8.22
N GLU A 57 -22.15 7.05 9.21
CA GLU A 57 -21.54 7.79 10.32
C GLU A 57 -20.09 8.15 10.02
N CYS A 58 -19.62 9.21 10.65
CA CYS A 58 -18.28 9.72 10.46
C CYS A 58 -17.40 9.46 11.68
N LEU A 59 -16.14 9.12 11.40
CA LEU A 59 -15.11 9.05 12.42
C LEU A 59 -14.99 10.42 13.09
N THR A 60 -15.15 10.45 14.41
CA THR A 60 -15.15 11.66 15.20
C THR A 60 -14.13 11.54 16.33
N PRO A 61 -13.15 12.45 16.42
CA PRO A 61 -12.27 12.55 17.57
C PRO A 61 -13.07 12.77 18.86
N HIS A 62 -12.95 11.83 19.82
CA HIS A 62 -13.59 11.95 21.13
C HIS A 62 -12.60 12.48 22.17
N PRO A 63 -13.02 13.31 23.16
CA PRO A 63 -12.14 13.84 24.21
C PRO A 63 -11.44 12.77 25.06
N SER A 64 -11.95 11.54 25.10
CA SER A 64 -11.29 10.42 25.78
C SER A 64 -10.04 9.90 25.04
N GLY A 65 -9.77 10.39 23.83
CA GLY A 65 -8.67 9.92 22.99
C GLY A 65 -9.03 8.74 22.09
N LEU A 66 -10.29 8.31 22.05
CA LEU A 66 -10.80 7.31 21.10
C LEU A 66 -11.40 7.97 19.86
N ILE A 67 -11.62 7.19 18.81
CA ILE A 67 -12.49 7.56 17.70
C ILE A 67 -13.90 7.02 17.91
N SER A 68 -14.87 7.92 18.04
CA SER A 68 -16.30 7.61 18.04
C SER A 68 -16.85 7.60 16.61
N LEU A 69 -18.02 6.99 16.44
CA LEU A 69 -18.84 7.13 15.24
C LEU A 69 -20.01 8.04 15.58
N GLU A 70 -20.17 9.11 14.81
CA GLU A 70 -21.24 10.10 15.02
C GLU A 70 -21.84 10.54 13.68
N THR A 71 -23.00 11.20 13.73
CA THR A 71 -23.59 11.83 12.54
C THR A 71 -22.59 12.80 11.88
N CYS A 72 -22.47 12.69 10.57
CA CYS A 72 -21.57 13.51 9.77
C CYS A 72 -22.01 14.99 9.73
N GLY A 73 -21.05 15.91 9.69
CA GLY A 73 -21.29 17.34 9.51
C GLY A 73 -20.50 18.26 10.46
N ARG A 74 -19.67 17.70 11.34
CA ARG A 74 -18.85 18.48 12.29
C ARG A 74 -17.46 18.75 11.70
N GLY A 75 -16.94 19.96 11.85
CA GLY A 75 -15.59 20.29 11.37
C GLY A 75 -14.45 19.50 12.05
N SER A 76 -14.71 18.92 13.24
CA SER A 76 -13.79 18.00 13.91
C SER A 76 -13.65 16.65 13.21
N GLN A 77 -14.52 16.33 12.24
CA GLN A 77 -14.51 15.10 11.45
C GLN A 77 -13.65 15.21 10.19
N SER A 78 -12.91 16.31 10.03
CA SER A 78 -11.94 16.49 8.97
C SER A 78 -10.60 15.90 9.36
N PHE A 79 -10.05 15.07 8.47
CA PHE A 79 -8.75 14.42 8.62
C PHE A 79 -7.87 14.73 7.43
N THR A 80 -6.60 14.96 7.67
CA THR A 80 -5.59 15.09 6.62
C THR A 80 -4.86 13.76 6.47
N LEU A 81 -4.78 13.28 5.23
CA LEU A 81 -3.99 12.11 4.86
C LEU A 81 -2.61 12.58 4.42
N HIS A 82 -1.58 12.14 5.12
CA HIS A 82 -0.19 12.43 4.78
C HIS A 82 0.47 11.15 4.27
N ASP A 83 0.96 11.18 3.04
CA ASP A 83 1.77 10.10 2.49
C ASP A 83 3.10 10.02 3.23
N VAL A 84 3.43 8.85 3.76
CA VAL A 84 4.66 8.60 4.52
C VAL A 84 5.69 7.93 3.60
N GLU A 85 5.44 6.68 3.25
CA GLU A 85 6.21 5.88 2.27
C GLU A 85 5.42 4.61 1.91
N ASP A 86 5.78 3.95 0.81
CA ASP A 86 5.25 2.63 0.40
C ASP A 86 3.73 2.53 0.30
N GLY A 87 3.06 3.63 -0.09
CA GLY A 87 1.60 3.70 -0.19
C GLY A 87 0.88 3.60 1.15
N THR A 88 1.58 3.93 2.24
CA THR A 88 1.00 4.08 3.57
C THR A 88 0.80 5.55 3.93
N PHE A 89 -0.19 5.80 4.78
CA PHE A 89 -0.62 7.14 5.14
C PHE A 89 -0.75 7.29 6.65
N GLU A 90 -0.31 8.44 7.15
CA GLU A 90 -0.69 8.93 8.47
C GLU A 90 -2.04 9.65 8.36
N ILE A 91 -2.96 9.36 9.28
CA ILE A 91 -4.30 9.99 9.32
C ILE A 91 -4.32 10.98 10.48
N LYS A 92 -4.29 12.27 10.16
CA LYS A 92 -4.16 13.35 11.13
C LYS A 92 -5.46 14.09 11.34
N THR A 93 -5.82 14.32 12.59
CA THR A 93 -6.96 15.18 12.98
C THR A 93 -6.60 16.65 12.83
N SER A 94 -7.60 17.51 12.66
CA SER A 94 -7.41 18.98 12.71
C SER A 94 -6.78 19.48 14.01
N GLY A 95 -6.93 18.73 15.11
CA GLY A 95 -6.29 19.00 16.41
C GLY A 95 -4.81 18.58 16.50
N GLY A 96 -4.20 18.11 15.41
CA GLY A 96 -2.78 17.75 15.36
C GLY A 96 -2.43 16.42 16.04
N LYS A 97 -3.42 15.56 16.26
CA LYS A 97 -3.25 14.17 16.74
C LYS A 97 -3.42 13.19 15.59
N CYS A 98 -2.77 12.04 15.69
CA CYS A 98 -2.78 11.02 14.65
C CYS A 98 -3.54 9.78 15.08
N LEU A 99 -4.28 9.21 14.14
CA LEU A 99 -4.98 7.95 14.32
C LEU A 99 -3.96 6.87 14.69
N THR A 100 -4.22 6.12 15.75
CA THR A 100 -3.31 5.11 16.27
C THR A 100 -4.11 3.85 16.56
N ALA A 101 -3.81 2.77 15.85
CA ALA A 101 -4.23 1.43 16.22
C ALA A 101 -3.25 0.86 17.25
N ASP A 102 -3.76 0.16 18.26
CA ASP A 102 -2.93 -0.61 19.20
C ASP A 102 -2.24 -1.78 18.45
N GLU A 103 -1.29 -2.48 19.08
CA GLU A 103 -0.79 -3.73 18.53
C GLU A 103 -1.69 -4.91 18.89
N ALA A 104 -2.40 -4.81 20.02
CA ALA A 104 -3.28 -5.85 20.49
C ALA A 104 -4.51 -6.00 19.58
N PRO A 105 -4.91 -7.24 19.24
CA PRO A 105 -6.02 -7.48 18.34
C PRO A 105 -7.37 -7.08 18.93
N ASP A 106 -8.32 -6.71 18.07
CA ASP A 106 -9.71 -6.43 18.45
C ASP A 106 -9.87 -5.28 19.47
N THR A 107 -8.89 -4.37 19.48
CA THR A 107 -8.84 -3.19 20.34
C THR A 107 -9.30 -1.92 19.62
N GLY A 108 -9.74 -0.95 20.42
CA GLY A 108 -10.14 0.37 19.95
C GLY A 108 -8.99 1.11 19.27
N VAL A 109 -9.34 1.89 18.25
CA VAL A 109 -8.44 2.79 17.54
C VAL A 109 -8.60 4.18 18.15
N GLY A 110 -7.48 4.77 18.53
CA GLY A 110 -7.44 6.02 19.27
C GLY A 110 -6.62 7.10 18.59
N LEU A 111 -6.27 8.11 19.38
CA LEU A 111 -5.52 9.28 18.98
C LEU A 111 -4.24 9.42 19.80
N GLY A 112 -3.11 9.38 19.12
CA GLY A 112 -1.78 9.57 19.70
C GLY A 112 -1.13 10.87 19.25
N PRO A 113 0.00 11.28 19.88
CA PRO A 113 0.91 12.21 19.23
C PRO A 113 1.42 11.60 17.91
N CYS A 114 1.51 12.42 16.87
CA CYS A 114 2.00 12.01 15.55
C CYS A 114 3.50 11.70 15.60
N GLY A 115 3.93 10.72 14.82
CA GLY A 115 5.32 10.29 14.67
C GLY A 115 5.39 8.88 14.09
N GLU A 116 6.60 8.45 13.72
CA GLU A 116 6.83 7.12 13.15
C GLU A 116 6.65 6.03 14.21
N ARG A 117 5.40 5.64 14.45
CA ARG A 117 5.01 4.59 15.38
C ARG A 117 4.32 3.48 14.63
N ASP A 118 4.62 2.25 15.05
CA ASP A 118 3.81 1.11 14.70
C ASP A 118 2.35 1.39 15.08
N GLY A 119 1.43 1.16 14.13
CA GLY A 119 0.00 1.44 14.29
C GLY A 119 -0.48 2.84 13.89
N GLN A 120 0.38 3.76 13.43
CA GLN A 120 -0.03 5.07 12.88
C GLN A 120 -0.04 5.15 11.35
N ASN A 121 0.45 4.10 10.68
CA ASN A 121 0.50 4.01 9.22
C ASN A 121 -0.64 3.10 8.72
N PHE A 122 -1.39 3.61 7.74
CA PHE A 122 -2.56 2.92 7.19
C PHE A 122 -2.47 2.77 5.69
N ARG A 123 -3.00 1.66 5.16
CA ARG A 123 -3.19 1.44 3.72
C ARG A 123 -4.66 1.58 3.36
N PHE A 124 -4.96 2.18 2.22
CA PHE A 124 -6.31 2.30 1.69
C PHE A 124 -6.49 1.34 0.52
N ASP A 125 -7.14 0.20 0.78
CA ASP A 125 -7.39 -0.81 -0.24
C ASP A 125 -8.75 -0.53 -0.91
N PRO A 126 -8.79 -0.18 -2.21
CA PRO A 126 -10.05 0.02 -2.91
C PRO A 126 -10.87 -1.25 -2.94
N SER A 127 -12.14 -1.15 -2.57
CA SER A 127 -13.09 -2.26 -2.53
C SER A 127 -13.86 -2.33 -3.83
N PHE A 128 -13.35 -3.09 -4.80
CA PHE A 128 -13.99 -3.30 -6.11
C PHE A 128 -15.31 -4.08 -6.06
N LEU A 129 -15.69 -4.61 -4.89
CA LEU A 129 -16.91 -5.38 -4.68
C LEU A 129 -18.13 -4.52 -4.35
N ALA A 130 -17.97 -3.20 -4.18
CA ALA A 130 -19.06 -2.29 -3.81
C ALA A 130 -19.31 -1.21 -4.88
N PRO A 131 -20.55 -0.73 -5.05
CA PRO A 131 -20.82 0.41 -5.92
C PRO A 131 -20.21 1.69 -5.34
N GLY A 132 -19.38 2.37 -6.12
CA GLY A 132 -18.65 3.58 -5.70
C GLY A 132 -17.24 3.29 -5.18
N MET A 133 -16.44 4.35 -5.01
CA MET A 133 -15.06 4.25 -4.49
C MET A 133 -15.09 4.07 -2.97
N GLN A 134 -15.29 2.84 -2.51
CA GLN A 134 -15.18 2.46 -1.11
C GLN A 134 -13.79 1.91 -0.79
N TYR A 135 -13.33 2.10 0.43
CA TYR A 135 -12.02 1.67 0.87
C TYR A 135 -12.13 0.77 2.10
N THR A 136 -11.25 -0.22 2.16
CA THR A 136 -10.88 -0.89 3.41
C THR A 136 -9.62 -0.23 3.92
N ILE A 137 -9.65 0.26 5.16
CA ILE A 137 -8.50 0.92 5.77
C ILE A 137 -7.77 -0.11 6.62
N LYS A 138 -6.53 -0.42 6.26
CA LYS A 138 -5.72 -1.46 6.89
C LYS A 138 -4.59 -0.87 7.72
N THR A 139 -4.32 -1.49 8.86
CA THR A 139 -3.10 -1.27 9.63
C THR A 139 -1.90 -1.95 8.95
N THR A 140 -0.68 -1.60 9.35
CA THR A 140 0.54 -2.31 8.92
C THR A 140 0.60 -3.77 9.37
N SER A 141 -0.15 -4.14 10.41
CA SER A 141 -0.33 -5.51 10.90
C SER A 141 -1.39 -6.33 10.13
N ASP A 142 -1.84 -5.84 8.97
CA ASP A 142 -2.86 -6.45 8.10
C ASP A 142 -4.20 -6.71 8.81
N ARG A 143 -4.56 -5.80 9.73
CA ARG A 143 -5.89 -5.71 10.34
C ARG A 143 -6.68 -4.58 9.70
N CYS A 144 -8.00 -4.68 9.75
CA CYS A 144 -8.90 -3.71 9.15
C CYS A 144 -9.57 -2.85 10.20
N LEU A 145 -9.63 -1.54 9.98
CA LEU A 145 -10.53 -0.66 10.72
C LEU A 145 -11.96 -1.17 10.56
N THR A 146 -12.66 -1.28 11.68
CA THR A 146 -13.98 -1.87 11.79
C THR A 146 -14.84 -0.95 12.64
N ALA A 147 -15.95 -0.49 12.06
CA ALA A 147 -16.99 0.24 12.77
C ALA A 147 -17.68 -0.73 13.75
N ASP A 148 -17.41 -0.56 15.04
CA ASP A 148 -18.06 -1.33 16.10
C ASP A 148 -19.13 -0.48 16.79
N ARG A 149 -20.29 -1.09 16.92
CA ARG A 149 -21.52 -0.50 17.44
C ARG A 149 -22.09 -1.51 18.39
N THR A 150 -22.02 -1.17 19.65
CA THR A 150 -22.64 -1.89 20.77
C THR A 150 -23.74 -1.01 21.33
N GLN A 151 -24.58 -1.54 22.22
CA GLN A 151 -25.68 -0.75 22.80
C GLN A 151 -25.18 0.48 23.56
N ASP A 152 -23.96 0.41 24.10
CA ASP A 152 -23.40 1.43 24.99
C ASP A 152 -22.33 2.30 24.32
N LEU A 153 -21.78 1.85 23.18
CA LEU A 153 -20.65 2.52 22.54
C LEU A 153 -20.59 2.25 21.03
N SER A 154 -20.45 3.33 20.26
CA SER A 154 -20.13 3.33 18.83
C SER A 154 -18.74 3.91 18.61
N TYR A 155 -17.80 3.09 18.15
CA TYR A 155 -16.39 3.44 18.02
C TYR A 155 -15.73 2.65 16.88
N VAL A 156 -14.47 2.96 16.58
CA VAL A 156 -13.67 2.20 15.62
C VAL A 156 -12.68 1.31 16.35
N LYS A 157 -12.59 0.06 15.92
CA LYS A 157 -11.57 -0.90 16.36
C LYS A 157 -10.81 -1.45 15.17
N GLN A 158 -9.70 -2.13 15.42
CA GLN A 158 -9.10 -3.01 14.42
C GLN A 158 -9.64 -4.43 14.57
N ALA A 159 -9.86 -5.15 13.48
CA ALA A 159 -10.26 -6.55 13.51
C ALA A 159 -9.70 -7.30 12.30
N SER A 160 -9.90 -8.62 12.25
CA SER A 160 -9.53 -9.40 11.07
C SER A 160 -10.29 -8.89 9.84
N CYS A 161 -9.58 -8.75 8.73
CA CYS A 161 -10.16 -8.28 7.49
C CYS A 161 -11.20 -9.28 6.94
N SER A 162 -12.39 -8.79 6.63
CA SER A 162 -13.48 -9.54 6.01
C SER A 162 -13.81 -8.90 4.66
N PRO A 163 -13.61 -9.61 3.53
CA PRO A 163 -13.89 -9.06 2.19
C PRO A 163 -15.33 -8.55 2.04
N HIS A 164 -16.27 -9.18 2.75
CA HIS A 164 -17.70 -8.86 2.73
C HIS A 164 -18.17 -8.09 3.98
N GLY A 165 -17.25 -7.67 4.85
CA GLY A 165 -17.58 -6.93 6.07
C GLY A 165 -17.99 -5.51 5.76
N ALA A 166 -19.29 -5.22 5.63
CA ALA A 166 -19.80 -3.86 5.39
C ALA A 166 -19.30 -2.84 6.44
N ARG A 167 -19.10 -3.29 7.68
CA ARG A 167 -18.56 -2.47 8.80
C ARG A 167 -17.08 -2.10 8.63
N GLN A 168 -16.40 -2.64 7.61
CA GLN A 168 -14.98 -2.38 7.29
C GLN A 168 -14.83 -1.61 5.98
N LYS A 169 -15.93 -1.04 5.47
CA LYS A 169 -15.95 -0.24 4.25
C LYS A 169 -16.19 1.21 4.61
N PHE A 170 -15.40 2.09 4.02
CA PHE A 170 -15.44 3.52 4.26
C PHE A 170 -15.46 4.31 2.96
N ASN A 171 -16.23 5.40 2.95
CA ASN A 171 -16.16 6.45 1.95
C ASN A 171 -15.18 7.52 2.42
N LEU A 172 -14.43 8.09 1.48
CA LEU A 172 -13.48 9.17 1.72
C LEU A 172 -13.81 10.40 0.86
N PRO A 173 -14.98 11.05 1.08
CA PRO A 173 -15.27 12.29 0.38
C PRO A 173 -14.21 13.34 0.71
N GLU A 174 -13.68 13.98 -0.34
CA GLU A 174 -12.81 15.15 -0.17
C GLU A 174 -13.57 16.26 0.54
N GLN A 175 -12.85 17.09 1.29
CA GLN A 175 -13.42 18.28 1.91
C GLN A 175 -12.78 19.51 1.26
N ASP A 176 -13.59 20.35 0.64
CA ASP A 176 -13.20 21.72 0.30
C ASP A 176 -13.18 22.53 1.61
N ILE A 177 -11.99 22.99 2.03
CA ILE A 177 -11.82 23.84 3.23
C ILE A 177 -11.42 25.24 2.80
#